data_AF-I9AJH4-F1
#
_entry.id   AF-I9AJH4-F1
#
_cell.length_a   1.000
_cell.length_b   1.000
_cell.length_c   1.000
_cell.angle_alpha   90.00
_cell.angle_beta   90.00
_cell.angle_gamma   90.00
#
_symmetry.space_group_name_H-M   'P 1'
#
loop_
_entity.id
_entity.type
_entity.pdbx_description
1 polymer ?
#
loop_
_entity_poly.entity_id
_entity_poly.type
_entity_poly.pdbx_seq_one_letter_code
_entity_poly.pdbx_strand_id
1 'polypeptide(L)'
;MSKSSMLKEGMKGGLNGLLSSTKKPSKEQIVTETTPAPPVSVSETTEVPVHCNFLINKSIHTRMKYLAIKKGMSLRDIVNEAMTEYLKRHDT
;
A
#
# COMPACT_ATOMS: atom_id res chain seq x y z
N MET A 1 -19.09 44.50 19.98
CA MET A 1 -19.35 43.26 19.22
C MET A 1 -18.02 42.74 18.68
N SER A 2 -17.40 41.72 19.29
CA SER A 2 -16.09 41.22 18.79
C SER A 2 -15.85 39.71 18.93
N LYS A 3 -16.78 38.94 19.54
CA LYS A 3 -16.57 37.50 19.78
C LYS A 3 -16.84 36.62 18.55
N SER A 4 -17.67 37.08 17.61
CA SER A 4 -17.95 36.39 16.35
C SER A 4 -16.79 36.47 15.35
N SER A 5 -15.92 37.47 15.47
CA SER A 5 -14.76 37.64 14.59
C SER A 5 -13.69 36.57 14.83
N MET A 6 -13.39 36.26 16.09
CA MET A 6 -12.35 35.27 16.45
C MET A 6 -12.69 33.84 16.00
N LEU A 7 -13.96 33.45 16.06
CA LEU A 7 -14.41 32.12 15.60
C LEU A 7 -14.33 31.99 14.06
N LYS A 8 -14.59 33.08 13.33
CA LYS A 8 -14.56 33.09 11.87
C LYS A 8 -13.13 33.04 11.31
N GLU A 9 -12.17 33.66 12.00
CA GLU A 9 -10.75 33.59 11.64
C GLU A 9 -10.20 32.17 11.87
N GLY A 10 -10.58 31.51 12.97
CA GLY A 10 -10.10 30.16 13.32
C GLY A 10 -10.55 29.05 12.37
N MET A 11 -11.66 29.23 11.65
CA MET A 11 -12.20 28.23 10.71
C MET A 11 -11.71 28.42 9.26
N LYS A 12 -10.95 29.47 8.97
CA LYS A 12 -10.55 29.86 7.61
C LYS A 12 -9.42 29.01 7.02
N GLY A 13 -8.73 28.21 7.85
CA GLY A 13 -7.54 27.43 7.46
C GLY A 13 -7.76 25.94 7.19
N GLY A 14 -8.98 25.41 7.38
CA GLY A 14 -9.20 23.96 7.46
C GLY A 14 -8.77 23.17 6.21
N LEU A 15 -9.11 23.65 5.02
CA LEU A 15 -8.84 22.90 3.78
C LEU A 15 -7.40 23.10 3.27
N ASN A 16 -6.85 24.32 3.38
CA ASN A 16 -5.49 24.62 2.94
C ASN A 16 -4.41 23.93 3.81
N GLY A 17 -4.70 23.66 5.08
CA GLY A 17 -3.84 22.85 5.94
C GLY A 17 -3.80 21.38 5.55
N LEU A 18 -4.88 20.85 4.96
CA LEU A 18 -4.97 19.47 4.48
C LEU A 18 -4.38 19.29 3.07
N LEU A 19 -4.44 20.34 2.24
CA LEU A 19 -3.92 20.34 0.88
C LEU A 19 -2.44 20.78 0.78
N SER A 20 -1.81 21.13 1.90
CA SER A 20 -0.39 21.51 1.91
C SER A 20 0.47 20.31 1.50
N SER A 21 1.03 20.41 0.30
CA SER A 21 1.80 19.36 -0.37
C SER A 21 3.04 19.01 0.46
N THR A 22 3.17 17.74 0.87
CA THR A 22 4.36 17.20 1.55
C THR A 22 5.53 17.05 0.57
N LYS A 23 6.07 18.17 0.09
CA LYS A 23 7.42 18.19 -0.47
C LYS A 23 8.39 18.09 0.71
N LYS A 24 9.02 16.91 0.85
CA LYS A 24 10.17 16.71 1.73
C LYS A 24 11.25 17.74 1.39
N PRO A 25 11.93 18.37 2.38
CA PRO A 25 13.05 19.25 2.09
C PRO A 25 14.21 18.44 1.51
N SER A 26 14.63 18.83 0.30
CA SER A 26 15.88 18.41 -0.31
C SER A 26 17.04 19.04 0.45
N LYS A 27 17.91 18.21 1.03
CA LYS A 27 19.27 18.62 1.42
C LYS A 27 20.17 18.29 0.23
N GLU A 28 20.46 19.32 -0.56
CA GLU A 28 21.49 19.27 -1.59
C GLU A 28 22.89 19.19 -0.96
N GLN A 29 23.79 18.54 -1.71
CA GLN A 29 25.25 18.48 -1.57
C GLN A 29 25.79 17.54 -0.49
N ILE A 30 26.25 16.36 -0.91
CA ILE A 30 27.67 16.12 -1.24
C ILE A 30 27.71 15.22 -2.48
N VAL A 31 28.29 15.75 -3.57
CA VAL A 31 28.82 14.98 -4.69
C VAL A 31 30.15 14.41 -4.23
N THR A 32 30.32 13.08 -4.29
CA THR A 32 31.58 12.41 -4.69
C THR A 32 31.38 10.88 -4.71
N GLU A 33 31.54 10.31 -5.90
CA GLU A 33 32.40 9.16 -6.20
C GLU A 33 32.19 7.82 -5.46
N THR A 34 31.89 6.81 -6.28
CA THR A 34 32.54 5.49 -6.32
C THR A 34 32.47 4.61 -5.06
N THR A 35 31.71 3.50 -5.16
CA THR A 35 32.13 2.11 -4.87
C THR A 35 30.93 1.24 -4.45
N PRO A 36 30.74 0.05 -5.06
CA PRO A 36 29.74 -0.93 -4.63
C PRO A 36 30.30 -1.90 -3.57
N ALA A 37 29.67 -2.02 -2.40
CA ALA A 37 29.77 -3.18 -1.49
C ALA A 37 28.85 -3.01 -0.26
N PRO A 38 28.43 -4.09 0.45
CA PRO A 38 28.31 -5.51 0.11
C PRO A 38 26.83 -6.01 0.26
N PRO A 39 26.49 -7.26 -0.13
CA PRO A 39 25.13 -7.76 0.00
C PRO A 39 24.85 -8.07 1.47
N VAL A 40 23.89 -7.37 2.08
CA VAL A 40 23.35 -7.78 3.37
C VAL A 40 22.42 -8.95 3.12
N SER A 41 22.97 -10.14 3.33
CA SER A 41 22.25 -11.40 3.44
C SER A 41 21.15 -11.29 4.50
N VAL A 42 19.91 -11.17 4.04
CA VAL A 42 18.74 -11.56 4.83
C VAL A 42 17.93 -12.51 3.96
N SER A 43 18.04 -13.78 4.32
CA SER A 43 17.26 -14.90 3.84
C SER A 43 15.79 -14.69 4.19
N GLU A 44 15.05 -14.08 3.27
CA GLU A 44 13.59 -14.21 3.08
C GLU A 44 13.31 -13.58 1.72
N THR A 45 13.06 -14.41 0.71
CA THR A 45 12.71 -13.97 -0.65
C THR A 45 11.36 -13.27 -0.60
N THR A 46 11.37 -11.98 -0.27
CA THR A 46 10.19 -11.12 -0.34
C THR A 46 9.88 -10.90 -1.82
N GLU A 47 8.99 -11.75 -2.36
CA GLU A 47 8.55 -11.65 -3.75
C GLU A 47 7.92 -10.28 -4.01
N VAL A 48 8.33 -9.64 -5.10
CA VAL A 48 7.83 -8.32 -5.50
C VAL A 48 6.38 -8.48 -5.98
N PRO A 49 5.40 -7.79 -5.37
CA PRO A 49 4.02 -7.90 -5.79
C PRO A 49 3.78 -7.22 -7.13
N VAL A 50 3.11 -7.94 -8.03
CA VAL A 50 2.65 -7.42 -9.33
C VAL A 50 1.16 -7.12 -9.27
N HIS A 51 0.72 -6.02 -9.88
CA HIS A 51 -0.70 -5.73 -10.03
C HIS A 51 -1.27 -6.47 -11.23
N CYS A 52 -2.33 -7.24 -11.00
CA CYS A 52 -2.97 -8.05 -12.03
C CYS A 52 -4.43 -7.62 -12.17
N ASN A 53 -4.85 -7.29 -13.39
CA ASN A 53 -6.25 -7.11 -13.72
C ASN A 53 -6.82 -8.46 -14.20
N PHE A 54 -7.86 -8.96 -13.54
CA PHE A 54 -8.55 -10.18 -13.95
C PHE A 54 -10.06 -10.03 -13.84
N LEU A 55 -10.77 -10.78 -14.68
CA LEU A 55 -12.20 -11.04 -14.51
C LEU A 55 -12.37 -12.40 -13.83
N ILE A 56 -13.24 -12.45 -12.82
CA ILE A 56 -13.67 -13.70 -12.17
C ILE A 56 -15.19 -13.74 -12.08
N ASN A 57 -15.73 -14.95 -12.06
CA ASN A 57 -17.17 -15.16 -11.87
C ASN A 57 -17.62 -14.57 -10.53
N LYS A 58 -18.79 -13.89 -10.54
CA LYS A 58 -19.37 -13.25 -9.35
C LYS A 58 -19.48 -14.21 -8.16
N SER A 59 -19.86 -15.46 -8.41
CA SER A 59 -19.97 -16.50 -7.38
C SER A 59 -18.64 -16.82 -6.70
N ILE A 60 -17.54 -16.87 -7.46
CA ILE A 60 -16.18 -17.11 -6.94
C ILE A 60 -15.74 -15.91 -6.12
N HIS A 61 -15.91 -14.69 -6.65
CA HIS A 61 -15.58 -13.46 -5.93
C HIS A 61 -16.28 -13.38 -4.56
N THR A 62 -17.60 -13.66 -4.53
CA THR A 62 -18.38 -13.64 -3.29
C THR A 62 -17.87 -14.68 -2.28
N ARG A 63 -17.57 -15.91 -2.73
CA ARG A 63 -17.02 -16.96 -1.84
C ARG A 63 -15.65 -16.57 -1.27
N MET A 64 -14.76 -16.05 -2.10
CA MET A 64 -13.43 -15.58 -1.66
C MET A 64 -13.54 -14.45 -0.64
N LYS A 65 -14.46 -13.49 -0.87
CA LYS A 65 -14.72 -12.40 0.07
C LYS A 65 -15.21 -12.91 1.43
N TYR A 66 -16.15 -13.84 1.45
CA TYR A 66 -16.62 -14.44 2.71
C TYR A 66 -15.51 -15.22 3.42
N LEU A 67 -14.70 -15.95 2.66
CA LEU A 67 -13.57 -16.70 3.22
C LEU A 67 -12.52 -15.77 3.86
N ALA A 68 -12.21 -14.64 3.21
CA ALA A 68 -11.33 -13.61 3.74
C ALA A 68 -11.81 -13.06 5.08
N ILE A 69 -13.10 -12.70 5.17
CA ILE A 69 -13.72 -12.22 6.42
C ILE A 69 -13.66 -13.30 7.50
N LYS A 70 -14.01 -14.56 7.16
CA LYS A 70 -14.03 -15.67 8.10
C LYS A 70 -12.64 -15.99 8.68
N LYS A 71 -11.60 -15.94 7.84
CA LYS A 71 -10.21 -16.20 8.26
C LYS A 71 -9.50 -14.97 8.84
N GLY A 72 -10.09 -13.77 8.74
CA GLY A 72 -9.45 -12.52 9.16
C GLY A 72 -8.25 -12.13 8.29
N MET A 73 -8.25 -12.53 7.01
CA MET A 73 -7.15 -12.26 6.07
C MET A 73 -7.57 -11.29 4.98
N SER A 74 -6.59 -10.69 4.29
CA SER A 74 -6.90 -9.84 3.14
C SER A 74 -7.38 -10.68 1.96
N LEU A 75 -8.18 -10.07 1.08
CA LEU A 75 -8.61 -10.74 -0.15
C LEU A 75 -7.41 -11.11 -1.04
N ARG A 76 -6.34 -10.30 -1.01
CA ARG A 76 -5.08 -10.57 -1.72
C ARG A 76 -4.44 -11.87 -1.23
N ASP A 77 -4.31 -12.05 0.08
CA ASP A 77 -3.64 -13.23 0.64
C ASP A 77 -4.43 -14.51 0.34
N ILE A 78 -5.77 -14.44 0.42
CA ILE A 78 -6.66 -15.53 0.04
C ILE A 78 -6.52 -15.89 -1.45
N VAL A 79 -6.41 -14.88 -2.33
CA VAL A 79 -6.19 -15.12 -3.77
C VAL A 79 -4.82 -15.75 -4.01
N ASN A 80 -3.76 -15.24 -3.37
CA ASN A 80 -2.42 -15.78 -3.51
C ASN A 80 -2.33 -17.23 -3.01
N GLU A 81 -2.87 -17.54 -1.83
CA GLU A 81 -2.95 -18.91 -1.29
C GLU A 81 -3.64 -19.85 -2.28
N ALA A 82 -4.78 -19.44 -2.83
CA ALA A 82 -5.51 -20.23 -3.82
C ALA A 82 -4.74 -20.44 -5.13
N MET A 83 -4.06 -19.40 -5.62
CA MET A 83 -3.24 -19.48 -6.84
C MET A 83 -2.02 -20.39 -6.63
N THR A 84 -1.31 -20.24 -5.51
CA THR A 84 -0.18 -21.10 -5.16
C THR A 84 -0.61 -22.55 -4.99
N GLU A 85 -1.75 -22.81 -4.35
CA GLU A 85 -2.27 -24.17 -4.20
C GLU A 85 -2.67 -24.78 -5.55
N TYR A 86 -3.27 -23.98 -6.45
CA TYR A 86 -3.60 -24.43 -7.80
C TYR A 86 -2.34 -24.81 -8.59
N LEU A 87 -1.32 -23.94 -8.61
CA LEU A 87 -0.05 -24.21 -9.28
C LEU A 87 0.63 -25.46 -8.70
N LYS A 88 0.69 -25.59 -7.37
CA LYS A 88 1.27 -26.78 -6.72
C LYS A 88 0.61 -28.10 -7.14
N ARG A 89 -0.67 -28.07 -7.50
CA ARG A 89 -1.44 -29.27 -7.92
C ARG A 89 -1.31 -29.57 -9.41
N HIS A 90 -0.95 -28.59 -10.23
CA HIS A 90 -1.08 -28.68 -11.69
C HIS A 90 0.19 -28.33 -12.48
N ASP A 91 1.20 -27.74 -11.86
CA ASP A 91 2.45 -27.27 -12.49
C ASP A 91 3.56 -28.34 -12.39
N THR A 92 3.24 -29.57 -12.85
CA THR A 92 4.18 -30.71 -12.95
C THR A 92 5.11 -30.62 -14.15
#